data_AF-A0A564W7J8-F1
#
_entry.id   AF-A0A564W7J8-F1
#
_cell.length_a   1.000
_cell.length_b   1.000
_cell.length_c   1.000
_cell.angle_alpha   90.00
_cell.angle_beta   90.00
_cell.angle_gamma   90.00
#
_symmetry.space_group_name_H-M   'P 1'
#
loop_
_entity.id
_entity.type
_entity.pdbx_description
1 polymer ?
#
loop_
_entity_poly.entity_id
_entity_poly.type
_entity_poly.pdbx_seq_one_letter_code
_entity_poly.pdbx_strand_id
1 'polypeptide(L)'
;MKRFYTAESVTEGHPDKLCDLIADSILDACLKEDENSRVACEVLATKGKIIVAGEITSRYEPQMFEIVKKVLESAGYEAEGIHMDALIHKQSTTLPGR
;
A
#
# COMPACT_ATOMS: atom_id res chain seq x y z
N MET A 1 -4.36 33.98 -28.56
CA MET A 1 -5.25 32.88 -28.14
C MET A 1 -5.11 32.67 -26.64
N LYS A 2 -6.21 32.60 -25.88
CA LYS A 2 -6.15 32.21 -24.46
C LYS A 2 -5.97 30.69 -24.37
N ARG A 3 -5.06 30.24 -23.52
CA ARG A 3 -4.79 28.81 -23.27
C ARG A 3 -5.10 28.55 -21.81
N PHE A 4 -6.04 27.66 -21.55
CA PHE A 4 -6.44 27.28 -20.19
C PHE A 4 -5.80 25.94 -19.85
N TYR A 5 -5.29 25.86 -18.63
CA TYR A 5 -4.78 24.63 -18.03
C TYR A 5 -5.51 24.41 -16.72
N THR A 6 -5.80 23.15 -16.42
CA THR A 6 -6.40 22.72 -15.15
C THR A 6 -5.57 21.60 -14.57
N ALA A 7 -5.50 21.56 -13.25
CA ALA A 7 -4.89 20.49 -12.48
C ALA A 7 -5.77 20.24 -11.24
N GLU A 8 -5.71 19.02 -10.73
CA GLU A 8 -6.43 18.60 -9.53
C GLU A 8 -5.50 17.88 -8.56
N SER A 9 -5.93 17.78 -7.32
CA SER A 9 -5.23 17.09 -6.25
C SER A 9 -6.25 16.60 -5.24
N VAL A 10 -5.89 15.57 -4.48
CA VAL A 10 -6.73 14.96 -3.45
C VAL A 10 -5.97 14.92 -2.14
N THR A 11 -6.71 14.85 -1.04
CA THR A 11 -6.11 14.73 0.30
C THR A 11 -5.60 13.32 0.55
N GLU A 12 -4.79 13.16 1.60
CA GLU A 12 -4.33 11.84 2.08
C GLU A 12 -5.49 10.90 2.47
N GLY A 13 -6.63 11.47 2.86
CA GLY A 13 -7.85 10.70 3.14
C GLY A 13 -8.59 10.23 1.89
N HIS A 14 -8.20 10.65 0.69
CA HIS A 14 -8.82 10.10 -0.52
C HIS A 14 -8.52 8.59 -0.61
N PRO A 15 -9.50 7.71 -0.89
CA PRO A 15 -9.31 6.27 -0.84
C PRO A 15 -8.15 5.78 -1.73
N ASP A 16 -8.01 6.34 -2.94
CA ASP A 16 -6.87 6.00 -3.80
C ASP A 16 -5.53 6.38 -3.16
N LYS A 17 -5.45 7.58 -2.55
CA LYS A 17 -4.23 8.04 -1.90
C LYS A 17 -3.93 7.24 -0.63
N LEU A 18 -4.95 6.80 0.08
CA LEU A 18 -4.84 5.91 1.23
C LEU A 18 -4.27 4.55 0.83
N CYS A 19 -4.73 3.97 -0.28
CA CYS A 19 -4.15 2.75 -0.85
C CYS A 19 -2.67 2.92 -1.17
N ASP A 20 -2.29 4.02 -1.83
CA ASP A 20 -0.90 4.36 -2.12
C ASP A 20 -0.06 4.41 -0.83
N LEU A 21 -0.54 5.14 0.20
CA LEU A 21 0.17 5.31 1.46
C LEU A 21 0.39 3.98 2.19
N ILE A 22 -0.60 3.08 2.16
CA ILE A 22 -0.46 1.73 2.73
C ILE A 22 0.60 0.93 1.96
N ALA A 23 0.53 0.93 0.62
CA ALA A 23 1.48 0.20 -0.22
C ALA A 23 2.93 0.70 -0.01
N ASP A 24 3.12 2.02 -0.01
CA ASP A 24 4.42 2.66 0.22
C ASP A 24 4.94 2.38 1.65
N SER A 25 4.08 2.41 2.66
CA SER A 25 4.48 2.09 4.04
C SER A 25 4.93 0.63 4.19
N ILE A 26 4.34 -0.30 3.44
CA ILE A 26 4.78 -1.70 3.41
C ILE A 26 6.12 -1.82 2.68
N LEU A 27 6.31 -1.11 1.56
CA LEU A 27 7.58 -1.03 0.86
C LEU A 27 8.69 -0.50 1.78
N ASP A 28 8.44 0.60 2.48
CA ASP A 28 9.38 1.22 3.42
C ASP A 28 9.78 0.25 4.54
N ALA A 29 8.81 -0.44 5.13
CA ALA A 29 9.08 -1.44 6.17
C ALA A 29 9.97 -2.57 5.65
N CYS A 30 9.76 -3.04 4.42
CA CYS A 30 10.59 -4.07 3.79
C CYS A 30 12.01 -3.56 3.50
N LEU A 31 12.14 -2.39 2.87
CA LEU A 31 13.43 -1.82 2.48
C LEU A 31 14.29 -1.43 3.67
N LYS A 32 13.66 -1.03 4.78
CA LYS A 32 14.36 -0.70 6.03
C LYS A 32 15.11 -1.90 6.61
N GLU A 33 14.50 -3.08 6.57
CA GLU A 33 15.06 -4.31 7.15
C GLU A 33 15.85 -5.14 6.12
N ASP A 34 15.51 -5.00 4.83
CA ASP A 34 16.20 -5.65 3.73
C ASP A 34 16.23 -4.75 2.49
N GLU A 35 17.38 -4.08 2.27
CA GLU A 35 17.62 -3.18 1.13
C GLU A 35 17.45 -3.83 -0.24
N ASN A 36 17.52 -5.17 -0.32
CA ASN A 36 17.35 -5.94 -1.55
C ASN A 36 15.90 -6.43 -1.74
N SER A 37 14.96 -5.99 -0.89
CA SER A 37 13.56 -6.37 -1.00
C SER A 37 12.99 -6.01 -2.36
N ARG A 38 12.17 -6.91 -2.90
CA ARG A 38 11.37 -6.68 -4.09
C ARG A 38 9.91 -6.70 -3.69
N VAL A 39 9.23 -5.57 -3.85
CA VAL A 39 7.88 -5.36 -3.37
C VAL A 39 7.05 -4.82 -4.53
N ALA A 40 6.06 -5.59 -4.95
CA ALA A 40 4.95 -5.15 -5.78
C ALA A 40 3.69 -5.32 -4.93
N CYS A 41 3.41 -4.33 -4.09
CA CYS A 41 2.28 -4.33 -3.16
C CYS A 41 1.16 -3.46 -3.73
N GLU A 42 -0.03 -4.03 -3.84
CA GLU A 42 -1.23 -3.38 -4.32
C GLU A 42 -2.27 -3.37 -3.20
N VAL A 43 -3.03 -2.28 -3.09
CA VAL A 43 -4.03 -2.13 -2.03
C VAL A 43 -5.36 -1.73 -2.65
N LEU A 44 -6.42 -2.44 -2.24
CA LEU A 44 -7.79 -2.10 -2.58
C LEU A 44 -8.52 -1.74 -1.29
N ALA A 45 -9.06 -0.53 -1.23
CA ALA A 45 -9.95 -0.07 -0.17
C ALA A 45 -11.39 0.04 -0.68
N THR A 46 -12.34 -0.51 0.07
CA THR A 46 -13.77 -0.35 -0.18
C THR A 46 -14.54 -0.37 1.13
N LYS A 47 -15.88 -0.31 1.07
CA LYS A 47 -16.75 -0.15 2.24
C LYS A 47 -16.46 -1.18 3.34
N GLY A 48 -15.78 -0.75 4.40
CA GLY A 48 -15.45 -1.57 5.56
C GLY A 48 -14.41 -2.66 5.29
N LYS A 49 -13.66 -2.58 4.19
CA LYS A 49 -12.71 -3.62 3.79
C LYS A 49 -11.45 -3.05 3.14
N ILE A 50 -10.31 -3.58 3.54
CA ILE A 50 -9.01 -3.37 2.90
C ILE A 50 -8.43 -4.73 2.48
N ILE A 51 -7.95 -4.80 1.24
CA ILE A 51 -7.24 -5.97 0.72
C ILE A 51 -5.85 -5.50 0.34
N VAL A 52 -4.84 -6.09 0.98
CA VAL A 52 -3.43 -5.95 0.60
C VAL A 52 -3.08 -7.16 -0.25
N ALA A 53 -2.57 -6.96 -1.46
CA ALA A 53 -2.28 -8.04 -2.41
C ALA A 53 -0.95 -7.79 -3.14
N GLY A 54 -0.45 -8.83 -3.81
CA GLY A 54 0.68 -8.71 -4.71
C GLY A 54 1.84 -9.63 -4.36
N GLU A 55 3.05 -9.20 -4.68
CA GLU A 55 4.25 -10.03 -4.67
C GLU A 55 5.36 -9.39 -3.84
N ILE A 56 5.79 -10.07 -2.77
CA ILE A 56 6.88 -9.63 -1.91
C ILE A 56 7.94 -10.72 -1.81
N THR A 57 9.19 -10.35 -2.10
CA THR A 57 10.37 -11.15 -1.82
C THR A 57 11.32 -10.33 -0.97
N SER A 58 11.38 -10.66 0.32
CA SER A 58 12.22 -10.00 1.32
C SER A 58 12.66 -11.03 2.37
N ARG A 59 13.76 -10.74 3.07
CA ARG A 59 14.14 -11.46 4.29
C ARG A 59 13.30 -11.06 5.50
N TYR A 60 12.57 -9.95 5.41
CA TYR A 60 11.69 -9.43 6.44
C TYR A 60 10.22 -9.71 6.09
N GLU A 61 9.42 -10.02 7.12
CA GLU A 61 7.97 -10.18 7.00
C GLU A 61 7.27 -8.96 7.63
N PRO A 62 6.72 -8.04 6.82
CA PRO A 62 6.12 -6.82 7.34
C PRO A 62 4.82 -7.11 8.11
N GLN A 63 4.61 -6.40 9.21
CA GLN A 63 3.38 -6.47 10.00
C GLN A 63 2.24 -5.71 9.28
N MET A 64 1.73 -6.29 8.19
CA MET A 64 0.81 -5.62 7.24
C MET A 64 -0.39 -4.98 7.92
N PHE A 65 -1.10 -5.71 8.79
CA PHE A 65 -2.30 -5.19 9.44
C PHE A 65 -2.00 -4.05 10.42
N GLU A 66 -0.84 -4.06 11.08
CA GLU A 66 -0.43 -2.93 11.92
C GLU A 66 -0.12 -1.69 11.09
N ILE A 67 0.54 -1.87 9.94
CA ILE A 67 0.83 -0.77 9.02
C ILE A 67 -0.47 -0.17 8.48
N VAL A 68 -1.41 -1.01 8.02
CA VAL A 68 -2.73 -0.56 7.55
C VAL A 68 -3.45 0.27 8.62
N LYS A 69 -3.49 -0.21 9.87
CA LYS A 69 -4.12 0.51 11.00
C LYS A 69 -3.46 1.87 11.25
N LYS A 70 -2.13 1.92 11.30
CA LYS A 70 -1.38 3.17 11.52
C LYS A 70 -1.65 4.19 10.41
N VAL A 71 -1.67 3.74 9.15
CA VAL A 71 -1.95 4.63 8.02
C VAL A 71 -3.39 5.15 8.08
N LEU A 72 -4.37 4.28 8.32
CA LEU A 72 -5.77 4.68 8.53
C LEU A 72 -5.91 5.75 9.61
N GLU A 73 -5.37 5.49 10.80
CA GLU A 73 -5.44 6.40 11.95
C GLU A 73 -4.75 7.74 11.65
N SER A 74 -3.59 7.71 10.98
CA SER A 74 -2.87 8.93 10.59
C SER A 74 -3.63 9.78 9.56
N ALA A 75 -4.37 9.15 8.65
CA ALA A 75 -5.23 9.81 7.66
C ALA A 75 -6.60 10.22 8.22
N GLY A 76 -6.86 9.98 9.51
CA GLY A 76 -8.09 10.37 10.20
C GLY A 76 -9.23 9.35 10.16
N TYR A 77 -8.96 8.10 9.77
CA TYR A 77 -9.94 7.00 9.80
C TYR A 77 -9.85 6.18 11.08
N GLU A 78 -11.01 5.76 11.61
CA GLU A 78 -11.07 4.73 12.63
C GLU A 78 -10.80 3.36 12.00
N ALA A 79 -9.77 2.67 12.49
CA ALA A 79 -9.38 1.36 11.95
C ALA A 79 -10.16 0.19 12.58
N GLU A 80 -10.88 0.43 13.67
CA GLU A 80 -11.71 -0.59 14.33
C GLU A 80 -12.89 -1.00 13.43
N GLY A 81 -13.19 -2.30 13.37
CA GLY A 81 -14.27 -2.84 12.55
C GLY A 81 -13.99 -2.93 11.04
N ILE A 82 -12.82 -2.49 10.56
CA ILE A 82 -12.39 -2.70 9.17
C ILE A 82 -11.91 -4.14 8.97
N HIS A 83 -12.51 -4.84 8.00
CA HIS A 83 -12.04 -6.17 7.59
C HIS A 83 -10.76 -6.05 6.77
N MET A 84 -9.73 -6.81 7.13
CA MET A 84 -8.42 -6.77 6.44
C MET A 84 -8.06 -8.16 5.93
N ASP A 85 -7.76 -8.26 4.63
CA ASP A 85 -7.22 -9.47 4.00
C ASP A 85 -5.81 -9.20 3.44
N ALA A 86 -4.93 -10.18 3.50
CA ALA A 86 -3.61 -10.15 2.90
C ALA A 86 -3.44 -11.33 1.92
N LEU A 87 -3.24 -11.03 0.65
CA LEU A 87 -3.10 -11.98 -0.47
C LEU A 87 -1.72 -11.79 -1.12
N ILE A 88 -0.68 -12.12 -0.35
CA ILE A 88 0.71 -11.84 -0.73
C ILE A 88 1.42 -13.14 -1.09
N HIS A 89 2.08 -13.11 -2.24
CA HIS A 89 2.83 -14.22 -2.80
C HIS A 89 4.31 -13.88 -2.92
N LYS A 90 5.14 -14.91 -3.08
CA LYS A 90 6.53 -14.69 -3.49
C LYS A 90 6.54 -14.26 -4.96
N GLN A 91 7.48 -13.37 -5.30
CA GLN A 91 7.58 -12.86 -6.67
C GLN A 91 7.80 -13.99 -7.68
N SER A 92 7.10 -13.90 -8.82
CA SER A 92 7.26 -14.87 -9.90
C SER A 92 8.72 -14.92 -10.40
N THR A 93 9.23 -16.13 -10.62
CA THR A 93 10.59 -16.33 -11.14
C THR A 93 10.72 -16.03 -12.64
N THR A 94 9.60 -15.85 -13.34
CA THR A 94 9.55 -15.65 -14.80
C THR A 94 9.32 -14.19 -15.21
N LEU A 95 8.96 -13.30 -14.28
CA LEU A 95 8.84 -11.87 -14.56
C LEU A 95 10.23 -11.23 -14.68
N PRO A 96 10.43 -10.28 -15.63
CA PRO A 96 11.72 -9.65 -15.85
C PRO A 96 12.17 -8.83 -14.62
N GLY A 97 13.45 -8.95 -14.28
CA GLY A 97 14.05 -8.40 -13.05
C GLY A 97 15.27 -9.19 -12.56
N ARG A 98 15.68 -10.26 -13.24
CA ARG A 98 17.05 -10.78 -13.13
C ARG A 98 18.00 -9.95 -13.95
#